data_AF-A0A1G3AEB1-F1
#
_entry.id   AF-A0A1G3AEB1-F1
#
_cell.length_a   1.000
_cell.length_b   1.000
_cell.length_c   1.000
_cell.angle_alpha   90.00
_cell.angle_beta   90.00
_cell.angle_gamma   90.00
#
_symmetry.space_group_name_H-M   'P 1'
#
loop_
_entity.id
_entity.type
_entity.pdbx_description
1 polymer ?
#
loop_
_entity_poly.entity_id
_entity_poly.type
_entity_poly.pdbx_seq_one_letter_code
_entity_poly.pdbx_strand_id
1 'polypeptide(L)'
;MSYDDRSVVHFLQATHGTDLLSDREKHLVGLAVTITRGCQVCTRNRIVKAHDAGIGDEVLNALFGVVAAVNAGVAAATAREGYRMAVEAAQPQCTDICSVTPEALAKGSA
;
A
#
# COMPACT_ATOMS: atom_id res chain seq x y z
N MET A 1 -34.13 -3.65 7.55
CA MET A 1 -33.46 -4.94 7.32
C MET A 1 -32.30 -5.04 8.29
N SER A 2 -32.20 -6.11 9.08
CA SER A 2 -31.02 -6.36 9.92
C SER A 2 -29.86 -6.83 9.04
N TYR A 3 -28.66 -6.33 9.31
CA TYR A 3 -27.45 -6.78 8.63
C TYR A 3 -27.11 -8.22 9.06
N ASP A 4 -26.94 -9.13 8.09
CA ASP A 4 -26.43 -10.48 8.33
C ASP A 4 -24.90 -10.43 8.27
N ASP A 5 -24.24 -10.61 9.42
CA ASP A 5 -22.80 -10.48 9.56
C ASP A 5 -22.03 -11.80 9.40
N ARG A 6 -22.72 -12.93 9.17
CA ARG A 6 -22.11 -14.27 9.13
C ARG A 6 -20.97 -14.37 8.13
N SER A 7 -21.12 -13.75 6.95
CA SER A 7 -20.05 -13.75 5.94
C SER A 7 -18.82 -12.99 6.42
N VAL A 8 -18.99 -11.85 7.09
CA VAL A 8 -17.88 -11.05 7.63
C VAL A 8 -17.16 -11.81 8.73
N VAL A 9 -17.90 -12.41 9.66
CA VAL A 9 -17.33 -13.20 10.75
C VAL A 9 -16.53 -14.38 10.18
N HIS A 10 -17.08 -15.10 9.20
CA HIS A 10 -16.40 -16.20 8.53
C HIS A 10 -15.08 -15.75 7.87
N PHE A 11 -15.10 -14.63 7.13
CA PHE A 11 -13.87 -14.10 6.51
C PHE A 11 -12.81 -13.71 7.54
N LEU A 12 -13.21 -13.08 8.65
CA LEU A 12 -12.29 -12.71 9.72
C LEU A 12 -11.63 -13.94 10.35
N GLN A 13 -12.41 -15.00 10.60
CA GLN A 13 -11.89 -16.26 11.14
C GLN A 13 -10.96 -16.96 10.15
N ALA A 14 -11.38 -17.09 8.89
CA ALA A 14 -10.58 -17.74 7.85
C ALA A 14 -9.24 -17.03 7.62
N THR A 15 -9.25 -15.69 7.59
CA THR A 15 -8.02 -14.90 7.42
C THR A 15 -7.06 -15.04 8.61
N HIS A 16 -7.60 -15.23 9.81
CA HIS A 16 -6.79 -15.41 11.03
C HIS A 16 -6.28 -16.85 11.21
N GLY A 17 -6.95 -17.83 10.60
CA GLY A 17 -6.68 -19.26 10.72
C GLY A 17 -5.51 -19.80 9.89
N THR A 18 -4.66 -18.96 9.30
CA THR A 18 -3.47 -19.42 8.59
C THR A 18 -2.39 -19.92 9.56
N ASP A 19 -1.77 -21.06 9.25
CA ASP A 19 -0.65 -21.62 10.05
C ASP A 19 0.72 -21.12 9.58
N LEU A 20 0.76 -20.32 8.50
CA LEU A 20 2.01 -19.79 7.94
C LEU A 20 2.62 -18.64 8.76
N LEU A 21 1.84 -18.06 9.67
CA LEU A 21 2.25 -16.97 10.53
C LEU A 21 1.97 -17.36 11.98
N SER A 22 2.89 -17.01 12.87
CA SER A 22 2.66 -17.05 14.31
C SER A 22 1.58 -16.04 14.72
N ASP A 23 0.97 -16.25 15.88
CA ASP A 23 -0.03 -15.31 16.43
C ASP A 23 0.56 -13.91 16.60
N ARG A 24 1.82 -13.82 17.03
CA ARG A 24 2.56 -12.55 17.11
C ARG A 24 2.60 -11.84 15.76
N GLU A 25 2.95 -12.54 14.69
CA GLU A 25 3.02 -11.95 13.35
C GLU A 25 1.64 -11.51 12.86
N LYS A 26 0.59 -12.32 13.09
CA LYS A 26 -0.80 -11.95 12.76
C LYS A 26 -1.23 -10.67 13.48
N HIS A 27 -0.89 -10.52 14.76
CA HIS A 27 -1.18 -9.30 15.51
C HIS A 27 -0.48 -8.07 14.90
N LEU A 28 0.81 -8.17 14.61
CA LEU A 28 1.60 -7.06 14.06
C LEU A 28 1.14 -6.65 12.66
N VAL A 29 0.92 -7.62 11.76
CA VAL A 29 0.38 -7.36 10.40
C VAL A 29 -1.01 -6.73 10.51
N GLY A 30 -1.86 -7.30 11.35
CA GLY A 30 -3.20 -6.80 11.55
C GLY A 30 -3.24 -5.36 12.08
N LEU A 31 -2.36 -5.02 13.02
CA LEU A 31 -2.23 -3.67 13.57
C LEU A 31 -1.65 -2.70 12.53
N ALA A 32 -0.67 -3.13 11.74
CA ALA A 32 -0.11 -2.33 10.64
C ALA A 32 -1.21 -1.88 9.67
N VAL A 33 -2.08 -2.81 9.26
CA VAL A 33 -3.20 -2.52 8.35
C VAL A 33 -4.15 -1.47 8.94
N THR A 34 -4.52 -1.57 10.22
CA THR A 34 -5.46 -0.61 10.82
C THR A 34 -4.86 0.78 10.93
N ILE A 35 -3.55 0.88 11.16
CA ILE A 35 -2.82 2.15 11.19
C ILE A 35 -2.75 2.75 9.78
N THR A 36 -2.39 1.96 8.76
CA THR A 36 -2.36 2.41 7.36
C THR A 36 -3.72 2.92 6.88
N ARG A 37 -4.81 2.34 7.36
CA ARG A 37 -6.18 2.80 7.03
C ARG A 37 -6.66 3.98 7.88
N GLY A 38 -5.92 4.39 8.91
CA GLY A 38 -6.30 5.48 9.81
C GLY A 38 -7.51 5.17 10.70
N CYS A 39 -7.89 3.90 10.89
CA CYS A 39 -9.02 3.54 11.73
C CYS A 39 -8.64 3.56 13.21
N GLN A 40 -8.94 4.64 13.92
CA GLN A 40 -8.57 4.83 15.33
C GLN A 40 -9.13 3.73 16.25
N VAL A 41 -10.41 3.39 16.10
CA VAL A 41 -11.07 2.36 16.92
C VAL A 41 -10.48 0.97 16.64
N CYS A 42 -10.21 0.65 15.37
CA CYS A 42 -9.59 -0.60 14.98
C CYS A 42 -8.17 -0.72 15.55
N THR A 43 -7.39 0.35 15.43
CA THR A 43 -6.02 0.44 15.95
C THR A 43 -6.00 0.27 17.46
N ARG A 44 -6.84 1.00 18.20
CA ARG A 44 -6.98 0.84 19.66
C ARG A 44 -7.27 -0.61 20.03
N ASN A 45 -8.25 -1.24 19.39
CA ASN A 45 -8.64 -2.62 19.71
C ASN A 45 -7.53 -3.63 19.37
N ARG A 46 -6.72 -3.36 18.34
CA ARG A 46 -5.58 -4.21 17.97
C ARG A 46 -4.39 -4.02 18.92
N ILE A 47 -4.16 -2.82 19.45
CA ILE A 47 -3.15 -2.57 20.50
C ILE A 47 -3.49 -3.34 21.77
N VAL A 48 -4.74 -3.26 22.24
CA VAL A 48 -5.20 -4.00 23.42
C VAL A 48 -4.96 -5.51 23.24
N LYS A 49 -5.40 -6.08 22.11
CA LYS A 49 -5.19 -7.51 21.81
C LYS A 49 -3.72 -7.91 21.71
N ALA A 50 -2.86 -7.01 21.22
CA ALA A 50 -1.43 -7.26 21.14
C ALA A 50 -0.79 -7.31 22.53
N HIS A 51 -1.19 -6.41 23.43
CA HIS A 51 -0.77 -6.45 24.84
C HIS A 51 -1.25 -7.71 25.56
N ASP A 52 -2.51 -8.11 25.35
CA ASP A 52 -3.04 -9.35 25.91
C ASP A 52 -2.25 -10.58 25.42
N ALA A 53 -1.67 -10.51 24.22
CA ALA A 53 -0.77 -11.51 23.65
C ALA A 53 0.71 -11.35 24.08
N GLY A 54 1.01 -10.47 25.02
CA GLY A 54 2.36 -10.24 25.55
C GLY A 54 3.29 -9.43 24.67
N ILE A 55 2.77 -8.72 23.65
CA ILE A 55 3.58 -7.84 22.80
C ILE A 55 3.80 -6.52 23.53
N GLY A 56 5.06 -6.23 23.83
CA GLY A 56 5.48 -5.03 24.56
C GLY A 56 5.50 -3.75 23.72
N ASP A 57 5.48 -2.61 24.40
CA ASP A 57 5.44 -1.25 23.81
C ASP A 57 6.60 -0.96 22.87
N GLU A 58 7.80 -1.48 23.15
CA GLU A 58 8.96 -1.31 22.27
C GLU A 58 8.71 -1.86 20.86
N VAL A 59 8.14 -3.07 20.78
CA VAL A 59 7.80 -3.72 19.50
C VAL A 59 6.68 -2.95 18.80
N LEU A 60 5.67 -2.47 19.53
CA LEU A 60 4.59 -1.69 18.95
C LEU A 60 5.09 -0.35 18.41
N ASN A 61 5.95 0.35 19.14
CA ASN A 61 6.56 1.60 18.68
C ASN A 61 7.44 1.39 17.45
N ALA A 62 8.22 0.29 17.40
CA ALA A 62 8.97 -0.09 16.22
C ALA A 62 8.04 -0.32 15.00
N LEU A 63 6.92 -1.02 15.21
CA LEU A 63 5.91 -1.22 14.18
C LEU A 63 5.33 0.11 13.67
N PHE A 64 5.03 1.07 14.56
CA PHE A 64 4.54 2.38 14.17
C PHE A 64 5.53 3.12 13.27
N GLY A 65 6.83 3.04 13.60
CA GLY A 65 7.90 3.58 12.76
C GLY A 65 7.92 2.95 11.36
N VAL A 66 7.79 1.62 11.27
CA VAL A 66 7.71 0.91 9.98
C VAL A 66 6.51 1.38 9.16
N VAL A 67 5.33 1.44 9.77
CA VAL A 67 4.10 1.87 9.07
C VAL A 67 4.21 3.32 8.61
N ALA A 68 4.76 4.21 9.44
CA ALA A 68 4.99 5.61 9.08
C ALA A 68 5.93 5.74 7.87
N ALA A 69 7.05 4.99 7.86
CA ALA A 69 7.99 4.99 6.75
C ALA A 69 7.35 4.48 5.44
N VAL A 70 6.59 3.39 5.51
CA VAL A 70 5.89 2.83 4.33
C VAL A 70 4.86 3.83 3.80
N ASN A 71 4.03 4.42 4.66
CA ASN A 71 3.02 5.40 4.23
C ASN A 71 3.66 6.65 3.61
N ALA A 72 4.75 7.15 4.19
CA ALA A 72 5.51 8.26 3.62
C ALA A 72 6.11 7.89 2.24
N GLY A 73 6.62 6.68 2.09
CA GLY A 73 7.10 6.14 0.82
C GLY A 73 6.02 6.07 -0.25
N VAL A 74 4.82 5.60 0.10
CA VAL A 74 3.66 5.57 -0.81
C VAL A 74 3.29 6.98 -1.28
N ALA A 75 3.26 7.96 -0.36
CA ALA A 75 2.99 9.36 -0.71
C ALA A 75 4.04 9.91 -1.69
N ALA A 76 5.33 9.67 -1.43
CA ALA A 76 6.41 10.11 -2.29
C ALA A 76 6.37 9.44 -3.68
N ALA A 77 6.14 8.13 -3.74
CA ALA A 77 6.02 7.40 -5.00
C ALA A 77 4.84 7.89 -5.83
N THR A 78 3.69 8.09 -5.19
CA THR A 78 2.47 8.61 -5.84
C THR A 78 2.70 10.01 -6.41
N ALA A 79 3.36 10.90 -5.65
CA ALA A 79 3.65 12.25 -6.12
C ALA A 79 4.61 12.25 -7.32
N ARG A 80 5.64 11.41 -7.31
CA ARG A 80 6.59 11.27 -8.43
C ARG A 80 5.93 10.75 -9.69
N GLU A 81 5.07 9.75 -9.55
CA GLU A 81 4.33 9.21 -10.69
C GLU A 81 3.34 10.22 -11.24
N GLY A 82 2.61 10.94 -10.37
CA GLY A 82 1.76 12.04 -10.77
C GLY A 82 2.53 13.13 -11.53
N TYR A 83 3.75 13.46 -11.08
CA TYR A 83 4.62 14.40 -11.78
C TYR A 83 5.04 13.87 -13.17
N ARG A 84 5.44 12.60 -13.25
CA ARG A 84 5.81 11.94 -14.52
C ARG A 84 4.65 12.02 -15.53
N MET A 85 3.43 11.68 -15.11
CA MET A 85 2.23 11.75 -15.94
C MET A 85 1.91 13.17 -16.39
N ALA A 86 2.06 14.16 -15.51
CA ALA A 86 1.84 15.57 -15.85
C ALA A 86 2.86 16.08 -16.87
N VAL A 87 4.13 15.70 -16.75
CA VAL A 87 5.18 16.04 -17.72
C VAL A 87 4.92 15.39 -19.07
N GLU A 88 4.58 14.10 -19.09
CA GLU A 88 4.23 13.37 -20.32
C GLU A 88 3.05 14.01 -21.05
N ALA A 89 1.98 14.36 -20.32
CA ALA A 89 0.81 15.02 -20.89
C ALA A 89 1.10 16.43 -21.45
N ALA A 90 2.14 17.10 -20.93
CA ALA A 90 2.56 18.43 -21.39
C ALA A 90 3.53 18.39 -22.59
N GLN A 91 4.04 17.21 -22.97
CA GLN A 91 4.91 17.10 -24.14
C GLN A 91 4.09 17.36 -25.42
N PRO A 92 4.60 18.20 -26.34
CA PRO A 92 3.94 18.39 -27.62
C PRO A 92 3.84 17.03 -28.33
N GLN A 93 2.65 16.72 -28.86
CA GLN A 93 2.50 15.53 -29.70
C GLN A 93 3.49 15.60 -30.85
N CYS A 94 4.34 14.59 -30.93
CA CYS A 94 5.38 14.48 -31.94
C CYS A 94 4.71 14.43 -33.32
N THR A 95 4.82 15.50 -34.10
CA THR A 95 4.37 15.54 -35.50
C THR A 95 5.44 14.93 -36.42
N ASP A 96 5.13 14.81 -37.72
CA ASP A 96 6.00 14.18 -38.74
C ASP A 96 7.47 14.68 -38.76
N ILE A 97 7.74 15.86 -38.17
CA ILE A 97 9.07 16.47 -38.10
C ILE A 97 10.00 15.76 -37.10
N CYS A 98 9.44 15.20 -36.03
CA CYS A 98 10.20 14.55 -34.97
C CYS A 98 9.95 13.04 -34.89
N SER A 99 9.02 12.51 -35.72
CA SER A 99 8.85 11.07 -35.89
C SER A 99 9.99 10.52 -36.75
N VAL A 100 10.96 9.86 -36.14
CA VAL A 100 11.93 9.04 -36.87
C VAL A 100 11.21 7.78 -37.34
N THR A 101 10.50 7.87 -38.46
CA THR A 101 10.04 6.68 -39.19
C THR A 101 11.25 5.97 -39.79
N PRO A 102 11.31 4.62 -39.82
CA PRO A 102 12.40 3.89 -40.46
C PRO A 102 12.70 4.32 -41.91
N GLU A 103 11.69 4.79 -42.65
CA GLU A 103 11.84 5.35 -44.00
C GLU A 103 12.59 6.68 -44.07
N ALA A 104 12.57 7.50 -43.01
CA ALA A 104 13.28 8.78 -42.95
C ALA A 104 14.80 8.59 -42.75
N LEU A 105 15.21 7.52 -42.06
CA LEU A 105 16.62 7.13 -41.91
C LEU A 105 17.24 6.61 -43.22
N ALA A 106 16.43 5.99 -44.09
CA ALA A 106 16.91 5.43 -45.36
C ALA A 106 17.18 6.48 -46.46
N LYS A 107 16.61 7.70 -46.35
CA LYS A 107 16.73 8.76 -47.36
C LYS A 107 17.80 9.81 -47.06
N GLY A 108 18.46 9.74 -45.90
CA GLY A 108 19.49 10.71 -45.46
C GLY A 108 20.94 10.31 -45.70
N SER A 109 21.21 9.26 -46.49
CA SER A 109 22.57 8.74 -46.76
C SER A 109 22.95 8.77 -48.26
N ALA A 110 22.53 9.81 -48.98
CA ALA A 110 22.99 10.11 -50.34
C ALA A 110 23.66 11.48 -50.38
#